data_AF-B6W9X7-F1
#
_entry.id   AF-B6W9X7-F1
#
_cell.length_a   1.000
_cell.length_b   1.000
_cell.length_c   1.000
_cell.angle_alpha   90.00
_cell.angle_beta   90.00
_cell.angle_gamma   90.00
#
_symmetry.space_group_name_H-M   'P 1'
#
loop_
_entity.id
_entity.type
_entity.pdbx_description
1 polymer ?
#
loop_
_entity_poly.entity_id
_entity_poly.type
_entity_poly.pdbx_seq_one_letter_code
_entity_poly.pdbx_strand_id
1 'polypeptide(L)' 'MNRLLKATDYILHTISTSNGGSKGLMGGDRIQATMVFESID' A
#
# COMPACT_ATOMS: atom_id res chain seq x y z
N MET A 1 -2.67 -30.85 -8.78
CA MET A 1 -2.68 -29.54 -9.46
C MET A 1 -2.56 -28.45 -8.40
N ASN A 2 -1.40 -28.26 -7.77
CA ASN A 2 -1.33 -27.36 -6.60
C ASN A 2 -0.03 -26.53 -6.60
N ARG A 3 0.14 -25.69 -7.62
CA ARG A 3 1.06 -24.56 -7.54
C ARG A 3 0.38 -23.34 -8.16
N LEU A 4 -0.37 -22.63 -7.32
CA LEU A 4 -0.71 -21.24 -7.59
C LEU A 4 0.57 -20.42 -7.42
N LEU A 5 0.84 -19.60 -8.42
CA LEU A 5 2.07 -18.85 -8.60
C LEU A 5 2.36 -18.02 -7.35
N LYS A 6 3.56 -18.20 -6.80
CA LYS A 6 4.08 -17.48 -5.65
C LYS A 6 4.21 -16.00 -6.02
N ALA A 7 3.22 -15.20 -5.65
CA ALA A 7 3.39 -13.76 -5.59
C ALA A 7 4.33 -13.49 -4.41
N THR A 8 5.62 -13.33 -4.73
CA THR A 8 6.73 -12.73 -3.95
C THR A 8 6.59 -12.81 -2.42
N ASP A 9 7.50 -13.52 -1.75
CA ASP A 9 7.69 -13.81 -0.31
C ASP A 9 7.54 -12.65 0.71
N TYR A 10 6.49 -11.85 0.57
CA TYR A 10 6.29 -10.63 1.31
C TYR A 10 4.84 -10.57 1.77
N ILE A 11 4.64 -10.48 3.08
CA ILE A 11 3.34 -10.18 3.68
C ILE A 11 3.27 -8.69 3.92
N LEU A 12 2.11 -8.11 3.61
CA LEU A 12 1.82 -6.75 3.99
C LEU A 12 1.66 -6.68 5.53
N HIS A 13 2.61 -6.03 6.19
CA HIS A 13 2.61 -5.89 7.65
C HIS A 13 1.78 -4.68 8.10
N THR A 14 1.85 -3.55 7.39
CA THR A 14 1.11 -2.34 7.75
C THR A 14 0.90 -1.43 6.54
N ILE A 15 -0.28 -0.81 6.47
CA ILE A 15 -0.58 0.31 5.58
C ILE A 15 -0.74 1.56 6.44
N SER A 16 -0.05 2.64 6.08
CA SER A 16 -0.30 3.97 6.62
C SER A 16 -0.67 4.93 5.51
N THR A 17 -1.67 5.77 5.76
CA THR A 17 -2.08 6.83 4.85
C THR A 17 -1.79 8.17 5.48
N SER A 18 -1.33 9.12 4.68
CA SER A 18 -1.12 10.50 5.11
C SER A 18 -2.02 11.40 4.28
N ASN A 19 -2.88 12.16 4.96
CA ASN A 19 -3.72 13.18 4.35
C ASN A 19 -2.94 14.49 4.31
N GLY A 20 -2.18 14.73 3.25
CA GLY A 20 -1.69 16.06 2.96
C GLY A 20 -2.91 16.96 2.67
N GLY A 21 -3.39 17.68 3.68
CA GLY A 21 -4.65 18.45 3.70
C GLY A 21 -5.33 18.63 2.35
N SER A 22 -6.46 17.94 2.16
CA SER A 22 -7.27 18.02 0.93
C SER A 22 -7.57 19.48 0.60
N LYS A 23 -7.08 19.92 -0.56
CA LYS A 23 -7.37 21.24 -1.13
C LYS A 23 -8.63 21.11 -1.99
N GLY A 24 -9.76 20.87 -1.33
CA GLY A 24 -11.04 20.69 -2.00
C GLY A 24 -11.49 21.90 -2.85
N LEU A 25 -12.22 21.55 -3.92
CA LEU A 25 -12.99 22.33 -4.90
C LEU A 25 -12.36 22.73 -6.25
N MET A 26 -11.04 22.87 -6.41
CA MET A 26 -10.40 23.13 -7.73
C MET A 26 -8.97 22.55 -7.86
N GLY A 27 -8.63 21.44 -7.18
CA GLY A 27 -7.21 21.03 -7.03
C GLY A 27 -6.89 19.55 -6.85
N GLY A 28 -7.88 18.64 -6.91
CA GLY A 28 -7.69 17.19 -6.83
C GLY A 28 -7.15 16.67 -5.50
N ASP A 29 -7.70 15.57 -5.00
CA ASP A 29 -7.17 14.94 -3.79
C ASP A 29 -5.84 14.24 -4.11
N ARG A 30 -4.79 14.56 -3.34
CA ARG A 30 -3.53 13.83 -3.36
C ARG A 30 -3.41 13.08 -2.04
N ILE A 31 -3.54 11.76 -2.12
CA ILE A 31 -3.38 10.88 -0.97
C ILE A 31 -2.07 10.13 -1.15
N GLN A 32 -1.18 10.26 -0.17
CA GLN A 32 0.05 9.49 -0.11
C GLN A 32 -0.16 8.32 0.85
N ALA A 33 0.20 7.13 0.40
CA ALA A 33 0.17 5.91 1.20
C ALA A 33 1.56 5.27 1.25
N THR A 34 1.93 4.74 2.41
CA THR A 34 3.15 3.97 2.61
C THR A 34 2.76 2.56 3.06
N MET A 35 3.27 1.57 2.34
CA MET A 35 3.04 0.15 2.60
C MET A 35 4.34 -0.48 3.07
N VAL A 36 4.30 -1.14 4.23
CA VAL A 36 5.44 -1.86 4.80
C VAL A 36 5.20 -3.35 4.62
N PHE A 37 6.17 -4.02 4.02
CA PHE A 37 6.15 -5.45 3.78
C PHE A 37 7.22 -6.14 4.64
N GLU A 38 6.87 -7.25 5.27
CA GLU A 38 7.82 -8.15 5.92
C GLU A 38 8.20 -9.28 4.96
N SER A 39 9.50 -9.60 4.90
CA SER A 39 9.97 -10.77 4.17
C SER A 39 9.62 -12.01 4.98
N ILE A 40 8.97 -12.98 4.34
CA ILE A 40 8.86 -14.33 4.87
C ILE A 40 10.04 -15.10 4.27
N ASP A 41 11.02 -15.45 5.11
CA ASP A 41 12.09 -16.39 4.71
C ASP A 41 11.56 -17.84 4.77
#